data_AF-A0A1G8NIZ2-F1
#
_entry.id   AF-A0A1G8NIZ2-F1
#
_cell.length_a   1.000
_cell.length_b   1.000
_cell.length_c   1.000
_cell.angle_alpha   90.00
_cell.angle_beta   90.00
_cell.angle_gamma   90.00
#
_symmetry.space_group_name_H-M   'P 1'
#
loop_
_entity.id
_entity.type
_entity.pdbx_description
1 polymer ?
#
loop_
_entity_poly.entity_id
_entity_poly.type
_entity_poly.pdbx_seq_one_letter_code
_entity_poly.pdbx_strand_id
1 'polypeptide(L)'
;MFHMEPPTNDRGLTFRRAYHYPFWGIEPLAERWHWHIARSTFDPATIDPAEAERFATFWRKRLFPDLIPRDDGFVYVPLQGRLLDHRSFQSMSPVDMVKAVLAHDARPVVATLHPNETYTNAECAALTALAEEHPRLTLDTGGMERYLPACSYVATQNSSAAFNGYFFEKPAILFGQVDFHHIAANVPALGVDAAFASLRGLSPDYAQYLWWFWQEMSINAGRPDAGEKIAAALRRAGWPV
;
A
#
# COMPACT_ATOMS: atom_id res chain seq x y z
N MET A 1 -23.42 8.92 -6.41
CA MET A 1 -22.30 7.96 -6.50
C MET A 1 -21.19 8.65 -7.27
N PHE A 2 -19.98 8.68 -6.74
CA PHE A 2 -18.83 9.43 -7.28
C PHE A 2 -17.68 8.46 -7.56
N HIS A 3 -17.01 8.59 -8.70
CA HIS A 3 -15.89 7.71 -9.04
C HIS A 3 -14.57 8.34 -8.63
N MET A 4 -13.90 7.77 -7.63
CA MET A 4 -12.62 8.27 -7.10
C MET A 4 -12.61 9.73 -6.61
N GLU A 5 -13.78 10.30 -6.34
CA GLU A 5 -13.95 11.67 -5.84
C GLU A 5 -14.68 11.66 -4.50
N PRO A 6 -14.41 12.65 -3.61
CA PRO A 6 -15.19 12.84 -2.39
C PRO A 6 -16.66 13.08 -2.71
N PRO A 7 -17.58 12.45 -1.97
CA PRO A 7 -19.00 12.77 -2.12
C PRO A 7 -19.32 14.20 -1.69
N THR A 8 -20.30 14.83 -2.35
CA THR A 8 -20.68 16.24 -2.09
C THR A 8 -21.73 16.42 -0.99
N ASN A 9 -22.22 15.32 -0.40
CA ASN A 9 -23.22 15.33 0.67
C ASN A 9 -23.18 14.01 1.46
N ASP A 10 -23.84 14.00 2.62
CA ASP A 10 -23.81 12.90 3.61
C ASP A 10 -24.47 11.59 3.15
N ARG A 11 -25.24 11.61 2.05
CA ARG A 11 -25.79 10.39 1.42
C ARG A 11 -24.98 9.92 0.22
N GLY A 12 -24.03 10.74 -0.21
CA GLY A 12 -23.17 10.45 -1.34
C GLY A 12 -22.16 9.37 -0.97
N LEU A 13 -21.88 8.49 -1.92
CA LEU A 13 -20.88 7.44 -1.80
C LEU A 13 -19.86 7.61 -2.92
N THR A 14 -18.61 7.27 -2.60
CA THR A 14 -17.56 7.11 -3.57
C THR A 14 -17.35 5.64 -3.86
N PHE A 15 -17.00 5.31 -5.09
CA PHE A 15 -16.51 3.99 -5.44
C PHE A 15 -15.17 4.11 -6.13
N ARG A 16 -14.28 3.17 -5.81
CA ARG A 16 -12.91 3.18 -6.32
C ARG A 16 -12.34 1.77 -6.38
N ARG A 17 -11.54 1.52 -7.41
CA ARG A 17 -10.86 0.25 -7.60
C ARG A 17 -9.94 -0.05 -6.43
N ALA A 18 -10.10 -1.20 -5.79
CA ALA A 18 -9.26 -1.70 -4.69
C ALA A 18 -7.93 -2.23 -5.26
N TYR A 19 -7.12 -1.29 -5.77
CA TYR A 19 -5.83 -1.49 -6.43
C TYR A 19 -5.94 -2.09 -7.83
N HIS A 20 -6.48 -3.31 -7.96
CA HIS A 20 -6.57 -4.05 -9.22
C HIS A 20 -8.00 -4.38 -9.61
N TYR A 21 -8.26 -4.53 -10.91
CA TYR A 21 -9.55 -5.03 -11.41
C TYR A 21 -9.62 -6.55 -11.16
N PRO A 22 -10.78 -7.13 -10.79
CA PRO A 22 -12.13 -6.55 -10.69
C PRO A 22 -12.54 -6.11 -9.28
N PHE A 23 -11.59 -5.72 -8.41
CA PHE A 23 -11.90 -5.42 -7.01
C PHE A 23 -12.27 -3.93 -6.80
N TRP A 24 -13.33 -3.69 -6.04
CA TRP A 24 -13.87 -2.35 -5.78
C TRP A 24 -14.23 -2.16 -4.31
N GLY A 25 -14.13 -0.91 -3.84
CA GLY A 25 -14.77 -0.45 -2.61
C GLY A 25 -15.87 0.55 -2.94
N ILE A 26 -16.92 0.55 -2.12
CA ILE A 26 -17.98 1.58 -2.10
C ILE A 26 -18.06 2.10 -0.66
N GLU A 27 -17.82 3.39 -0.47
CA GLU A 27 -17.62 3.98 0.86
C GLU A 27 -18.15 5.43 0.92
N PRO A 28 -18.47 5.95 2.12
CA PRO A 28 -18.94 7.32 2.29
C PRO A 28 -17.82 8.37 2.22
N LEU A 29 -16.56 7.97 2.33
CA LEU A 29 -15.40 8.87 2.38
C LEU A 29 -14.37 8.49 1.31
N ALA A 30 -13.66 9.48 0.75
CA ALA A 30 -12.62 9.25 -0.26
C ALA A 30 -11.31 8.73 0.36
N GLU A 31 -11.09 9.12 1.61
CA GLU A 31 -9.97 8.76 2.46
C GLU A 31 -9.99 7.26 2.80
N ARG A 32 -9.14 6.49 2.12
CA ARG A 32 -9.06 5.03 2.28
C ARG A 32 -8.86 4.56 3.72
N TRP A 33 -8.11 5.32 4.51
CA TRP A 33 -7.88 4.98 5.91
C TRP A 33 -9.12 5.12 6.80
N HIS A 34 -10.22 5.69 6.31
CA HIS A 34 -11.51 5.71 7.01
C HIS A 34 -12.49 4.65 6.51
N TRP A 35 -12.12 3.88 5.48
CA TRP A 35 -12.99 2.86 4.89
C TRP A 35 -13.30 1.74 5.87
N HIS A 36 -14.38 0.99 5.60
CA HIS A 36 -14.80 -0.11 6.46
C HIS A 36 -13.67 -1.12 6.69
N ILE A 37 -12.93 -1.46 5.63
CA ILE A 37 -11.80 -2.37 5.71
C ILE A 37 -10.69 -1.87 6.63
N ALA A 38 -10.34 -0.58 6.57
CA ALA A 38 -9.31 0.02 7.42
C ALA A 38 -9.68 0.03 8.91
N ARG A 39 -10.96 -0.14 9.22
CA ARG A 39 -11.49 -0.18 10.59
C ARG A 39 -11.84 -1.60 11.05
N SER A 40 -11.65 -2.59 10.18
CA SER A 40 -11.98 -3.98 10.46
C SER A 40 -10.76 -4.70 11.02
N THR A 41 -10.99 -5.71 11.87
CA THR A 41 -9.91 -6.55 12.39
C THR A 41 -9.58 -7.63 11.36
N PHE A 42 -8.31 -7.74 11.01
CA PHE A 42 -7.79 -8.90 10.29
C PHE A 42 -7.43 -10.00 11.29
N ASP A 43 -8.02 -11.18 11.14
CA ASP A 43 -7.69 -12.38 11.89
C ASP A 43 -7.36 -13.52 10.89
N PRO A 44 -6.08 -13.90 10.72
CA PRO A 44 -5.72 -14.95 9.78
C PRO A 44 -6.25 -16.32 10.19
N ALA A 45 -6.60 -16.54 11.47
CA ALA A 45 -7.07 -17.83 11.96
C ALA A 45 -8.47 -18.19 11.47
N THR A 46 -9.23 -17.21 10.96
CA THR A 46 -10.60 -17.44 10.42
C THR A 46 -10.60 -17.78 8.93
N ILE A 47 -9.44 -17.83 8.28
CA ILE A 47 -9.31 -17.97 6.83
C ILE A 47 -8.68 -19.31 6.49
N ASP A 48 -9.28 -20.03 5.53
CA ASP A 48 -8.71 -21.28 5.03
C ASP A 48 -7.36 -21.00 4.32
N PRO A 49 -6.23 -21.53 4.85
CA PRO A 49 -4.92 -21.23 4.29
C PRO A 49 -4.73 -21.80 2.89
N ALA A 50 -5.37 -22.93 2.55
CA ALA A 50 -5.26 -23.54 1.24
C ALA A 50 -6.05 -22.77 0.18
N GLU A 51 -7.23 -22.23 0.53
CA GLU A 51 -7.98 -21.32 -0.36
C GLU A 51 -7.24 -20.02 -0.61
N ALA A 52 -6.73 -19.42 0.47
CA ALA A 52 -5.96 -18.20 0.42
C ALA A 52 -4.70 -18.35 -0.45
N GLU A 53 -3.95 -19.45 -0.32
CA GLU A 53 -2.76 -19.72 -1.12
C GLU A 53 -3.10 -19.88 -2.61
N ARG A 54 -4.14 -20.65 -2.94
CA ARG A 54 -4.60 -20.78 -4.34
C ARG A 54 -4.96 -19.42 -4.94
N PHE A 55 -5.64 -18.59 -4.16
CA PHE A 55 -6.03 -17.24 -4.58
C PHE A 55 -4.83 -16.33 -4.80
N ALA A 56 -3.91 -16.25 -3.83
CA ALA A 56 -2.73 -15.43 -3.89
C ALA A 56 -1.82 -15.85 -5.06
N THR A 57 -1.57 -17.14 -5.22
CA THR A 57 -0.78 -17.68 -6.34
C THR A 57 -1.43 -17.40 -7.70
N PHE A 58 -2.76 -17.53 -7.83
CA PHE A 58 -3.47 -17.18 -9.07
C PHE A 58 -3.29 -15.70 -9.42
N TRP A 59 -3.50 -14.80 -8.46
CA TRP A 59 -3.41 -13.36 -8.70
C TRP A 59 -1.98 -12.87 -8.90
N ARG A 60 -1.00 -13.44 -8.19
CA ARG A 60 0.42 -13.18 -8.45
C ARG A 60 0.76 -13.47 -9.91
N LYS A 61 0.41 -14.67 -10.40
CA LYS A 61 0.66 -15.07 -11.79
C LYS A 61 -0.07 -14.18 -12.80
N ARG A 62 -1.31 -13.77 -12.48
CA ARG A 62 -2.15 -12.92 -13.34
C ARG A 62 -1.58 -11.52 -13.50
N LEU A 63 -1.11 -10.92 -12.41
CA LEU A 63 -0.71 -9.51 -12.34
C LEU A 63 0.78 -9.31 -12.63
N PHE A 64 1.60 -10.29 -12.26
CA PHE A 64 3.05 -10.24 -12.34
C PHE A 64 3.57 -11.49 -13.03
N PRO A 65 3.22 -11.70 -14.32
CA PRO A 65 3.73 -12.84 -15.06
C PRO A 65 5.26 -12.80 -15.05
N ASP A 66 5.87 -13.96 -14.84
CA ASP A 66 7.33 -14.17 -14.94
C ASP A 66 8.19 -13.43 -13.88
N LEU A 67 7.59 -12.73 -12.91
CA LEU A 67 8.33 -12.13 -11.81
C LEU A 67 8.57 -13.14 -10.68
N ILE A 68 9.84 -13.29 -10.29
CA ILE A 68 10.28 -14.23 -9.26
C ILE A 68 10.69 -13.44 -8.01
N PRO A 69 10.08 -13.70 -6.84
CA PRO A 69 10.51 -13.11 -5.57
C PRO A 69 11.96 -13.51 -5.24
N ARG A 70 12.77 -12.53 -4.82
CA ARG A 70 14.14 -12.70 -4.32
C ARG A 70 14.47 -11.59 -3.33
N ASP A 71 15.54 -11.72 -2.56
CA ASP A 71 16.00 -10.65 -1.67
C ASP A 71 17.46 -10.30 -2.01
N ASP A 72 17.62 -9.17 -2.72
CA ASP A 72 18.92 -8.63 -3.14
C ASP A 72 19.48 -7.64 -2.09
N GLY A 73 18.87 -7.55 -0.90
CA GLY A 73 19.43 -6.86 0.25
C GLY A 73 19.26 -5.34 0.28
N PHE A 74 18.27 -4.78 -0.44
CA PHE A 74 18.02 -3.33 -0.50
C PHE A 74 16.60 -2.93 -0.07
N VAL A 75 16.43 -1.69 0.38
CA VAL A 75 15.13 -1.09 0.68
C VAL A 75 14.56 -0.43 -0.56
N TYR A 76 13.33 -0.77 -0.94
CA TYR A 76 12.64 -0.10 -2.04
C TYR A 76 11.74 1.02 -1.53
N VAL A 77 11.93 2.23 -2.05
CA VAL A 77 11.19 3.43 -1.66
C VAL A 77 10.48 4.03 -2.88
N PRO A 78 9.28 3.53 -3.25
CA PRO A 78 8.47 4.11 -4.30
C PRO A 78 7.90 5.46 -3.83
N LEU A 79 8.48 6.56 -4.32
CA LEU A 79 8.06 7.91 -4.02
C LEU A 79 6.78 8.27 -4.80
N GLN A 80 5.99 9.18 -4.23
CA GLN A 80 4.80 9.78 -4.84
C GLN A 80 5.05 11.28 -5.03
N GLY A 81 4.11 12.05 -5.58
CA GLY A 81 4.27 13.51 -5.70
C GLY A 81 4.30 14.26 -4.35
N ARG A 82 4.65 15.55 -4.42
CA ARG A 82 4.71 16.49 -3.27
C ARG A 82 5.72 16.05 -2.22
N LEU A 83 6.97 15.93 -2.63
CA LEU A 83 8.07 15.34 -1.87
C LEU A 83 8.49 16.15 -0.63
N LEU A 84 8.28 17.46 -0.68
CA LEU A 84 8.60 18.37 0.44
C LEU A 84 7.41 18.64 1.36
N ASP A 85 6.21 18.27 0.94
CA ASP A 85 5.01 18.52 1.73
C ASP A 85 4.74 17.38 2.71
N HIS A 86 4.29 17.75 3.92
CA HIS A 86 3.70 16.84 4.89
C HIS A 86 2.17 16.96 4.81
N ARG A 87 1.52 16.02 4.12
CA ARG A 87 0.06 15.97 4.01
C ARG A 87 -0.57 15.35 5.26
N SER A 88 -1.83 15.68 5.53
CA SER A 88 -2.54 15.32 6.76
C SER A 88 -2.56 13.84 7.13
N PHE A 89 -2.51 12.95 6.13
CA PHE A 89 -2.50 11.50 6.34
C PHE A 89 -1.09 10.91 6.47
N GLN A 90 -0.04 11.71 6.28
CA GLN A 90 1.35 11.29 6.37
C GLN A 90 1.88 11.56 7.79
N SER A 91 2.90 10.83 8.22
CA SER A 91 3.62 11.09 9.47
C SER A 91 4.76 12.10 9.28
N MET A 92 5.24 12.26 8.05
CA MET A 92 6.29 13.20 7.64
C MET A 92 6.29 13.39 6.12
N SER A 93 7.09 14.33 5.61
CA SER A 93 7.28 14.51 4.16
C SER A 93 7.92 13.26 3.51
N PRO A 94 7.69 13.00 2.21
CA PRO A 94 8.40 11.93 1.49
C PRO A 94 9.93 12.03 1.57
N VAL A 95 10.51 13.23 1.53
CA VAL A 95 11.97 13.40 1.70
C VAL A 95 12.41 12.98 3.11
N ASP A 96 11.69 13.39 4.15
CA ASP A 96 12.05 13.03 5.52
C ASP A 96 11.84 11.55 5.81
N MET A 97 10.90 10.90 5.12
CA MET A 97 10.76 9.44 5.13
C MET A 97 12.02 8.76 4.59
N VAL A 98 12.60 9.23 3.48
CA VAL A 98 13.86 8.67 2.95
C VAL A 98 14.99 8.85 3.97
N LYS A 99 15.09 10.02 4.61
CA LYS A 99 16.06 10.27 5.68
C LYS A 99 15.88 9.31 6.86
N ALA A 100 14.64 9.08 7.29
CA ALA A 100 14.33 8.14 8.36
C ALA A 100 14.78 6.72 7.99
N VAL A 101 14.47 6.25 6.77
CA VAL A 101 14.95 4.95 6.28
C VAL A 101 16.48 4.86 6.31
N LEU A 102 17.19 5.89 5.82
CA LEU A 102 18.65 5.92 5.80
C LEU A 102 19.29 5.92 7.20
N ALA A 103 18.60 6.53 8.17
CA ALA A 103 19.04 6.60 9.57
C ALA A 103 18.79 5.29 10.33
N HIS A 104 17.69 4.58 10.03
CA HIS A 104 17.28 3.37 10.75
C HIS A 104 17.78 2.06 10.14
N ASP A 105 18.16 2.05 8.86
CA ASP A 105 18.63 0.85 8.16
C ASP A 105 19.96 1.07 7.43
N ALA A 106 20.85 0.07 7.54
CA ALA A 106 22.19 0.09 6.95
C ALA A 106 22.23 -0.43 5.50
N ARG A 107 21.14 -1.03 5.00
CA ARG A 107 21.05 -1.53 3.62
C ARG A 107 21.13 -0.39 2.59
N PRO A 108 21.47 -0.72 1.32
CA PRO A 108 21.22 0.19 0.19
C PRO A 108 19.74 0.57 0.11
N VAL A 109 19.46 1.79 -0.31
CA VAL A 109 18.11 2.34 -0.48
C VAL A 109 17.94 2.74 -1.94
N VAL A 110 16.90 2.22 -2.60
CA VAL A 110 16.53 2.62 -3.95
C VAL A 110 15.24 3.42 -3.88
N ALA A 111 15.34 4.74 -4.04
CA ALA A 111 14.19 5.63 -4.07
C ALA A 111 13.81 5.96 -5.52
N THR A 112 12.57 5.64 -5.90
CA THR A 112 12.13 5.82 -7.29
C THR A 112 11.05 6.87 -7.40
N LEU A 113 11.26 7.86 -8.27
CA LEU A 113 10.23 8.82 -8.64
C LEU A 113 9.10 8.14 -9.40
N HIS A 114 7.87 8.53 -9.13
CA HIS A 114 6.71 8.07 -9.90
C HIS A 114 6.69 8.75 -11.28
N PRO A 115 6.57 8.00 -12.39
CA PRO A 115 6.70 8.54 -13.76
C PRO A 115 5.55 9.47 -14.18
N ASN A 116 4.40 9.38 -13.52
CA ASN A 116 3.23 10.22 -13.82
C ASN A 116 3.09 11.43 -12.88
N GLU A 117 4.12 11.74 -12.10
CA GLU A 117 4.15 12.90 -11.22
C GLU A 117 5.09 13.96 -11.81
N THR A 118 4.76 15.23 -11.56
CA THR A 118 5.63 16.36 -11.91
C THR A 118 6.28 16.88 -10.63
N TYR A 119 7.61 16.97 -10.64
CA TYR A 119 8.39 17.45 -9.51
C TYR A 119 8.94 18.84 -9.80
N THR A 120 8.92 19.70 -8.78
CA THR A 120 9.55 21.01 -8.78
C THR A 120 11.07 20.88 -8.71
N ASN A 121 11.77 21.93 -9.14
CA ASN A 121 13.23 22.00 -9.03
C ASN A 121 13.71 21.84 -7.58
N ALA A 122 12.95 22.36 -6.60
CA ALA A 122 13.29 22.24 -5.18
C ALA A 122 13.20 20.79 -4.69
N GLU A 123 12.19 20.04 -5.12
CA GLU A 123 12.03 18.62 -4.79
C GLU A 123 13.16 17.78 -5.40
N CYS A 124 13.48 18.00 -6.67
CA CYS A 124 14.59 17.33 -7.34
C CYS A 124 15.93 17.65 -6.64
N ALA A 125 16.20 18.92 -6.35
CA ALA A 125 17.41 19.35 -5.66
C ALA A 125 17.55 18.71 -4.28
N ALA A 126 16.46 18.61 -3.51
CA ALA A 126 16.47 17.99 -2.18
C ALA A 126 16.83 16.50 -2.24
N LEU A 127 16.30 15.76 -3.22
CA LEU A 127 16.67 14.34 -3.41
C LEU A 127 18.11 14.18 -3.89
N THR A 128 18.56 15.00 -4.83
CA THR A 128 19.95 14.96 -5.32
C THR A 128 20.93 15.22 -4.20
N ALA A 129 20.71 16.28 -3.39
CA ALA A 129 21.54 16.57 -2.24
C ALA A 129 21.56 15.39 -1.24
N LEU A 130 20.40 14.79 -0.97
CA LEU A 130 20.33 13.62 -0.09
C LEU A 130 21.12 12.42 -0.65
N ALA A 131 21.11 12.20 -1.96
CA ALA A 131 21.89 11.13 -2.60
C ALA A 131 23.40 11.42 -2.60
N GLU A 132 23.80 12.69 -2.73
CA GLU A 132 25.19 13.13 -2.59
C GLU A 132 25.72 12.92 -1.16
N GLU A 133 24.89 13.18 -0.15
CA GLU A 133 25.22 12.98 1.28
C GLU A 133 25.26 11.50 1.68
N HIS A 134 24.48 10.64 1.00
CA HIS A 134 24.34 9.23 1.36
C HIS A 134 24.68 8.31 0.18
N PRO A 135 25.91 7.76 0.11
CA PRO A 135 26.34 6.86 -0.97
C PRO A 135 25.52 5.56 -1.10
N ARG A 136 24.71 5.23 -0.09
CA ARG A 136 23.79 4.08 -0.09
C ARG A 136 22.43 4.39 -0.73
N LEU A 137 22.13 5.66 -1.02
CA LEU A 137 20.90 6.07 -1.68
C LEU A 137 21.10 6.11 -3.20
N THR A 138 20.30 5.33 -3.92
CA THR A 138 20.18 5.40 -5.38
C THR A 138 18.83 6.02 -5.75
N LEU A 139 18.85 7.00 -6.66
CA LEU A 139 17.66 7.58 -7.24
C LEU A 139 17.41 6.96 -8.62
N ASP A 140 16.16 6.60 -8.90
CA ASP A 140 15.72 6.13 -10.21
C ASP A 140 14.28 6.58 -10.48
N THR A 141 13.68 6.21 -11.61
CA THR A 141 12.29 6.52 -11.97
C THR A 141 11.54 5.26 -12.36
N GLY A 142 10.35 5.06 -11.78
CA GLY A 142 9.51 3.90 -12.06
C GLY A 142 10.16 2.57 -11.64
N GLY A 143 10.06 1.55 -12.49
CA GLY A 143 10.75 0.27 -12.29
C GLY A 143 10.18 -0.64 -11.20
N MET A 144 8.91 -0.49 -10.82
CA MET A 144 8.29 -1.33 -9.78
C MET A 144 8.50 -2.82 -10.01
N GLU A 145 8.29 -3.31 -11.24
CA GLU A 145 8.47 -4.73 -11.59
C GLU A 145 9.92 -5.22 -11.45
N ARG A 146 10.89 -4.32 -11.53
CA ARG A 146 12.31 -4.62 -11.31
C ARG A 146 12.64 -4.66 -9.81
N TYR A 147 12.22 -3.63 -9.08
CA TYR A 147 12.66 -3.41 -7.70
C TYR A 147 11.82 -4.16 -6.66
N LEU A 148 10.50 -4.19 -6.84
CA LEU A 148 9.58 -4.77 -5.88
C LEU A 148 9.83 -6.25 -5.58
N PRO A 149 9.96 -7.16 -6.58
CA PRO A 149 10.20 -8.57 -6.26
C PRO A 149 11.57 -8.83 -5.64
N ALA A 150 12.50 -7.89 -5.73
CA ALA A 150 13.90 -8.05 -5.36
C ALA A 150 14.30 -7.37 -4.04
N CYS A 151 13.50 -6.44 -3.55
CA CYS A 151 13.81 -5.70 -2.32
C CYS A 151 13.68 -6.57 -1.06
N SER A 152 14.33 -6.17 0.03
CA SER A 152 14.13 -6.78 1.35
C SER A 152 12.79 -6.35 1.96
N TYR A 153 12.40 -5.08 1.77
CA TYR A 153 11.10 -4.54 2.17
C TYR A 153 10.79 -3.24 1.42
N VAL A 154 9.53 -2.81 1.48
CA VAL A 154 9.06 -1.54 0.90
C VAL A 154 8.89 -0.50 2.01
N ALA A 155 9.48 0.68 1.86
CA ALA A 155 9.15 1.85 2.68
C ALA A 155 8.38 2.86 1.83
N THR A 156 7.19 3.26 2.25
CA THR A 156 6.40 4.22 1.48
C THR A 156 5.45 4.99 2.36
N GLN A 157 4.90 6.09 1.84
CA GLN A 157 3.82 6.82 2.47
C GLN A 157 2.57 5.93 2.44
N ASN A 158 1.92 5.80 1.29
CA ASN A 158 0.80 4.89 1.09
C ASN A 158 0.70 4.36 -0.36
N SER A 159 1.84 4.21 -1.03
CA SER A 159 1.89 3.72 -2.40
C SER A 159 1.34 2.29 -2.51
N SER A 160 0.58 2.03 -3.58
CA SER A 160 0.09 0.69 -3.91
C SER A 160 1.21 -0.31 -4.19
N ALA A 161 2.44 0.14 -4.43
CA ALA A 161 3.60 -0.73 -4.52
C ALA A 161 3.80 -1.58 -3.25
N ALA A 162 3.49 -1.04 -2.05
CA ALA A 162 3.54 -1.82 -0.82
C ALA A 162 2.50 -2.96 -0.82
N PHE A 163 1.25 -2.65 -1.20
CA PHE A 163 0.21 -3.67 -1.35
C PHE A 163 0.59 -4.75 -2.38
N ASN A 164 1.14 -4.33 -3.53
CA ASN A 164 1.65 -5.27 -4.53
C ASN A 164 2.81 -6.13 -3.98
N GLY A 165 3.62 -5.58 -3.07
CA GLY A 165 4.71 -6.28 -2.40
C GLY A 165 4.27 -7.52 -1.64
N TYR A 166 3.03 -7.53 -1.14
CA TYR A 166 2.47 -8.68 -0.43
C TYR A 166 2.34 -9.93 -1.32
N PHE A 167 2.19 -9.79 -2.64
CA PHE A 167 2.25 -10.93 -3.57
C PHE A 167 3.64 -11.56 -3.69
N PHE A 168 4.67 -10.83 -3.27
CA PHE A 168 6.07 -11.27 -3.23
C PHE A 168 6.56 -11.45 -1.78
N GLU A 169 5.62 -11.50 -0.82
CA GLU A 169 5.89 -11.63 0.60
C GLU A 169 6.84 -10.56 1.15
N LYS A 170 6.78 -9.35 0.58
CA LYS A 170 7.61 -8.23 1.00
C LYS A 170 6.98 -7.50 2.19
N PRO A 171 7.69 -7.40 3.32
CA PRO A 171 7.26 -6.54 4.40
C PRO A 171 7.14 -5.10 3.92
N ALA A 172 6.26 -4.34 4.58
CA ALA A 172 6.09 -2.92 4.31
C ALA A 172 6.18 -2.12 5.61
N ILE A 173 6.84 -0.97 5.53
CA ILE A 173 6.73 0.10 6.53
C ILE A 173 5.99 1.29 5.89
N LEU A 174 4.92 1.71 6.54
CA LEU A 174 3.99 2.72 6.04
C LEU A 174 4.11 4.00 6.86
N PHE A 175 4.43 5.09 6.18
CA PHE A 175 4.54 6.43 6.74
C PHE A 175 3.27 7.26 6.54
N GLY A 176 2.27 6.72 5.84
CA GLY A 176 0.99 7.34 5.63
C GLY A 176 -0.16 6.39 5.91
N GLN A 177 -1.29 6.95 6.31
CA GLN A 177 -2.51 6.22 6.57
C GLN A 177 -3.08 5.62 5.26
N VAL A 178 -3.53 4.38 5.33
CA VAL A 178 -4.05 3.62 4.18
C VAL A 178 -4.93 2.46 4.63
N ASP A 179 -5.73 1.90 3.72
CA ASP A 179 -6.66 0.79 3.98
C ASP A 179 -5.99 -0.58 4.13
N PHE A 180 -4.74 -0.77 3.67
CA PHE A 180 -4.03 -2.04 3.75
C PHE A 180 -3.00 -2.15 4.87
N HIS A 181 -3.07 -1.30 5.90
CA HIS A 181 -2.02 -1.18 6.91
C HIS A 181 -1.87 -2.36 7.88
N HIS A 182 -2.85 -3.26 7.98
CA HIS A 182 -2.98 -4.25 9.06
C HIS A 182 -1.76 -5.14 9.27
N ILE A 183 -1.07 -5.51 8.18
CA ILE A 183 0.10 -6.40 8.21
C ILE A 183 1.42 -5.65 7.99
N ALA A 184 1.40 -4.33 8.07
CA ALA A 184 2.58 -3.48 7.88
C ALA A 184 3.11 -2.94 9.21
N ALA A 185 4.39 -2.57 9.22
CA ALA A 185 4.91 -1.66 10.24
C ALA A 185 4.30 -0.26 10.02
N ASN A 186 3.31 0.12 10.81
CA ASN A 186 2.49 1.30 10.58
C ASN A 186 2.94 2.50 11.44
N VAL A 187 3.76 3.39 10.87
CA VAL A 187 4.31 4.56 11.58
C VAL A 187 3.22 5.47 12.16
N PRO A 188 2.12 5.79 11.46
CA PRO A 188 1.00 6.54 12.06
C PRO A 188 0.47 5.97 13.38
N ALA A 189 0.54 4.65 13.60
CA ALA A 189 0.05 4.01 14.82
C ALA A 189 1.15 3.77 15.86
N LEU A 190 2.37 3.48 15.42
CA LEU A 190 3.46 3.02 16.29
C LEU A 190 4.50 4.10 16.61
N GLY A 191 4.61 5.13 15.77
CA GLY A 191 5.78 6.00 15.72
C GLY A 191 6.95 5.35 14.94
N VAL A 192 7.97 6.15 14.62
CA VAL A 192 9.06 5.75 13.72
C VAL A 192 9.89 4.61 14.31
N ASP A 193 10.42 4.78 15.53
CA ASP A 193 11.30 3.80 16.16
C ASP A 193 10.65 2.43 16.33
N ALA A 194 9.42 2.41 16.84
CA ALA A 194 8.68 1.18 17.08
C ALA A 194 8.28 0.48 15.77
N ALA A 195 7.96 1.23 14.71
CA ALA A 195 7.68 0.65 13.39
C ALA A 195 8.94 0.00 12.80
N PHE A 196 10.12 0.64 12.87
CA PHE A 196 11.36 0.00 12.43
C PHE A 196 11.76 -1.19 13.29
N ALA A 197 11.44 -1.18 14.59
CA ALA A 197 11.64 -2.33 15.46
C ALA A 197 10.73 -3.50 15.06
N SER A 198 9.43 -3.25 14.83
CA SER A 198 8.46 -4.28 14.44
C SER A 198 8.72 -4.85 13.05
N LEU A 199 9.34 -4.08 12.16
CA LEU A 199 9.71 -4.53 10.82
C LEU A 199 10.72 -5.69 10.86
N ARG A 200 11.57 -5.75 11.91
CA ARG A 200 12.57 -6.83 12.06
C ARG A 200 11.86 -8.13 12.40
N GLY A 201 11.84 -9.06 11.44
CA GLY A 201 11.17 -10.36 11.61
C GLY A 201 9.67 -10.32 11.31
N LEU A 202 9.16 -9.23 10.71
CA LEU A 202 7.78 -9.15 10.26
C LEU A 202 7.55 -10.21 9.16
N SER A 203 6.77 -11.25 9.48
CA SER A 203 6.38 -12.31 8.56
C SER A 203 4.88 -12.59 8.73
N PRO A 204 4.01 -11.77 8.13
CA PRO A 204 2.57 -11.95 8.18
C PRO A 204 2.08 -13.09 7.29
N ASP A 205 0.87 -13.56 7.56
CA ASP A 205 0.10 -14.46 6.69
C ASP A 205 -0.37 -13.74 5.41
N TYR A 206 0.56 -13.52 4.46
CA TYR A 206 0.30 -12.71 3.25
C TYR A 206 -0.85 -13.25 2.39
N ALA A 207 -0.91 -14.57 2.19
CA ALA A 207 -1.95 -15.18 1.36
C ALA A 207 -3.34 -14.95 1.97
N GLN A 208 -3.49 -15.21 3.27
CA GLN A 208 -4.73 -15.00 4.02
C GLN A 208 -5.10 -13.51 4.03
N TYR A 209 -4.11 -12.62 4.17
CA TYR A 209 -4.37 -11.19 4.11
C TYR A 209 -4.88 -10.74 2.74
N LEU A 210 -4.27 -11.22 1.65
CA LEU A 210 -4.70 -10.90 0.29
C LEU A 210 -6.11 -11.44 0.01
N TRP A 211 -6.41 -12.65 0.49
CA TRP A 211 -7.77 -13.21 0.44
C TRP A 211 -8.75 -12.33 1.22
N TRP A 212 -8.47 -12.03 2.48
CA TRP A 212 -9.32 -11.18 3.31
C TRP A 212 -9.58 -9.82 2.63
N PHE A 213 -8.51 -9.15 2.21
CA PHE A 213 -8.59 -7.82 1.63
C PHE A 213 -9.44 -7.79 0.36
N TRP A 214 -9.23 -8.73 -0.57
CA TRP A 214 -9.90 -8.72 -1.88
C TRP A 214 -11.17 -9.56 -1.95
N GLN A 215 -11.19 -10.73 -1.34
CA GLN A 215 -12.33 -11.65 -1.41
C GLN A 215 -13.35 -11.46 -0.32
N GLU A 216 -12.99 -10.99 0.88
CA GLU A 216 -13.96 -10.75 1.95
C GLU A 216 -14.38 -9.29 1.98
N MET A 217 -13.40 -8.39 2.05
CA MET A 217 -13.62 -6.97 2.32
C MET A 217 -13.90 -6.13 1.08
N SER A 218 -13.49 -6.58 -0.11
CA SER A 218 -13.76 -5.90 -1.38
C SER A 218 -14.92 -6.53 -2.16
N ILE A 219 -15.48 -5.77 -3.10
CA ILE A 219 -16.44 -6.23 -4.09
C ILE A 219 -15.67 -6.76 -5.30
N ASN A 220 -15.72 -8.06 -5.55
CA ASN A 220 -15.21 -8.66 -6.77
C ASN A 220 -16.30 -8.66 -7.84
N ALA A 221 -16.23 -7.71 -8.78
CA ALA A 221 -17.26 -7.52 -9.80
C ALA A 221 -17.38 -8.69 -10.81
N GLY A 222 -16.44 -9.64 -10.80
CA GLY A 222 -16.49 -10.84 -11.65
C GLY A 222 -17.20 -12.03 -11.03
N ARG A 223 -17.66 -11.94 -9.78
CA ARG A 223 -18.30 -13.06 -9.07
C ARG A 223 -19.82 -12.95 -9.00
N PRO A 224 -20.55 -14.08 -8.91
CA PRO A 224 -22.02 -14.07 -8.79
C PRO A 224 -22.54 -13.29 -7.57
N ASP A 225 -21.78 -13.25 -6.47
CA ASP A 225 -22.13 -12.56 -5.22
C ASP A 225 -21.88 -11.04 -5.25
N ALA A 226 -21.40 -10.48 -6.37
CA ALA A 226 -21.10 -9.04 -6.46
C ALA A 226 -22.30 -8.16 -6.12
N GLY A 227 -23.51 -8.52 -6.55
CA GLY A 227 -24.73 -7.77 -6.27
C GLY A 227 -25.04 -7.71 -4.76
N GLU A 228 -24.85 -8.82 -4.05
CA GLU A 228 -25.07 -8.90 -2.61
C GLU A 228 -24.06 -8.03 -1.85
N LYS A 229 -22.79 -8.06 -2.26
CA LYS A 229 -21.74 -7.21 -1.66
C LYS A 229 -21.97 -5.72 -1.92
N ILE A 230 -22.44 -5.35 -3.11
CA ILE A 230 -22.84 -3.97 -3.40
C ILE A 230 -23.99 -3.55 -2.48
N ALA A 231 -25.04 -4.36 -2.37
CA ALA A 231 -26.17 -4.07 -1.50
C ALA A 231 -25.73 -3.95 -0.03
N ALA A 232 -24.83 -4.82 0.45
CA ALA A 232 -24.27 -4.74 1.79
C ALA A 232 -23.47 -3.44 2.03
N ALA A 233 -22.67 -3.00 1.05
CA ALA A 233 -21.94 -1.74 1.15
C ALA A 233 -22.87 -0.52 1.17
N LEU A 234 -23.92 -0.53 0.35
CA LEU A 234 -24.95 0.52 0.32
C LEU A 234 -25.71 0.58 1.66
N ARG A 235 -26.15 -0.56 2.19
CA ARG A 235 -26.83 -0.64 3.51
C ARG A 235 -25.94 -0.16 4.65
N ARG A 236 -24.66 -0.55 4.65
CA ARG A 236 -23.68 -0.08 5.65
C ARG A 236 -23.57 1.45 5.65
N ALA A 237 -23.76 2.08 4.49
CA ALA A 237 -23.77 3.53 4.35
C ALA A 237 -25.17 4.17 4.45
N GLY A 238 -26.17 3.43 4.93
CA GLY A 238 -27.52 3.95 5.23
C GLY A 238 -28.47 4.05 4.04
N TRP A 239 -28.18 3.42 2.90
CA TRP A 239 -29.09 3.39 1.75
C TRP A 239 -30.20 2.34 1.94
N PRO A 240 -31.46 2.63 1.53
CA PRO A 240 -32.60 1.73 1.72
C PRO A 240 -32.72 0.71 0.57
N VAL A 241 -31.79 -0.25 0.51
CA VAL A 241 -31.71 -1.33 -0.50
C VAL A 241 -31.55 -2.70 0.16
#